data_AF-I3D1L8-F1
#
_entry.id   AF-I3D1L8-F1
#
_cell.length_a   1.000
_cell.length_b   1.000
_cell.length_c   1.000
_cell.angle_alpha   90.00
_cell.angle_beta   90.00
_cell.angle_gamma   90.00
#
_symmetry.space_group_name_H-M   'P 1'
#
loop_
_entity.id
_entity.type
_entity.pdbx_description
1 polymer ?
#
loop_
_entity_poly.entity_id
_entity_poly.type
_entity_poly.pdbx_seq_one_letter_code
_entity_poly.pdbx_strand_id
1 'polypeptide(L)'
;MTCKGICVRYKAQKPVGTGRYASGQRRCQICEIFIKWEGLWCPCCGYRLRTKPRNLKYKAKLRARVEADSIEAKAATDIESEVEITVKPKAKTAKAKTAKAKTAKAKTATKTKEKTSCRYCEKLFVFADKHEKNCKKNPGSKNEASQTNESIAIKA
;
A
#
# COMPACT_ATOMS: atom_id res chain seq x y z
N MET A 1 18.81 -11.83 -15.17
CA MET A 1 18.25 -13.19 -15.22
C MET A 1 17.22 -13.25 -16.33
N THR A 2 17.43 -14.14 -17.30
CA THR A 2 16.51 -14.40 -18.43
C THR A 2 15.51 -15.51 -18.08
N CYS A 3 14.43 -15.61 -18.86
CA CYS A 3 13.42 -16.66 -18.69
C CYS A 3 13.95 -18.01 -19.20
N LYS A 4 13.92 -19.05 -18.37
CA LYS A 4 14.28 -20.45 -18.70
C LYS A 4 13.12 -21.29 -19.27
N GLY A 5 11.93 -20.73 -19.45
CA GLY A 5 10.76 -21.44 -20.02
C GLY A 5 10.01 -22.42 -19.08
N ILE A 6 10.60 -22.85 -17.95
CA ILE A 6 9.99 -23.80 -16.99
C ILE A 6 8.60 -23.32 -16.49
N CYS A 7 8.42 -22.01 -16.38
CA CYS A 7 7.21 -21.39 -15.85
C CYS A 7 5.96 -21.60 -16.75
N VAL A 8 6.13 -22.01 -18.00
CA VAL A 8 5.01 -22.30 -18.92
C VAL A 8 4.17 -23.49 -18.43
N ARG A 9 4.79 -24.48 -17.77
CA ARG A 9 4.08 -25.64 -17.20
C ARG A 9 3.09 -25.26 -16.10
N TYR A 10 3.36 -24.14 -15.42
CA TYR A 10 2.56 -23.62 -14.31
C TYR A 10 1.67 -22.44 -14.74
N LYS A 11 1.55 -22.18 -16.05
CA LYS A 11 0.80 -21.04 -16.59
C LYS A 11 -0.66 -21.14 -16.18
N ALA A 12 -1.16 -20.09 -15.52
CA ALA A 12 -2.54 -20.03 -15.09
C ALA A 12 -3.46 -19.61 -16.24
N GLN A 13 -4.58 -20.31 -16.38
CA GLN A 13 -5.66 -19.94 -17.30
C GLN A 13 -6.38 -18.68 -16.82
N LYS A 14 -6.94 -17.89 -17.76
CA LYS A 14 -7.69 -16.68 -17.40
C LYS A 14 -9.01 -17.10 -16.74
N PRO A 15 -9.26 -16.71 -15.48
CA PRO A 15 -10.55 -17.00 -14.87
C PRO A 15 -11.62 -16.09 -15.49
N VAL A 16 -12.81 -16.62 -15.69
CA VAL A 16 -13.97 -15.86 -16.16
C VAL A 16 -14.63 -15.14 -14.97
N GLY A 17 -15.04 -13.89 -15.16
CA GLY A 17 -15.76 -13.08 -14.14
C GLY A 17 -14.95 -12.56 -12.94
N THR A 18 -13.87 -13.22 -12.54
CA THR A 18 -13.02 -12.81 -11.41
C THR A 18 -11.65 -12.25 -11.87
N GLY A 19 -11.09 -11.34 -11.08
CA GLY A 19 -9.79 -10.75 -11.38
C GLY A 19 -8.67 -11.74 -11.10
N ARG A 20 -7.65 -11.82 -11.98
CA ARG A 20 -6.51 -12.76 -11.86
C ARG A 20 -5.87 -12.77 -10.46
N TYR A 21 -5.63 -11.58 -9.89
CA TYR A 21 -5.02 -11.42 -8.57
C TYR A 21 -5.94 -11.84 -7.43
N ALA A 22 -7.25 -11.71 -7.59
CA ALA A 22 -8.23 -12.17 -6.59
C ALA A 22 -8.24 -13.70 -6.53
N SER A 23 -8.12 -14.37 -7.69
CA SER A 23 -7.98 -15.84 -7.78
C SER A 23 -6.60 -16.35 -7.34
N GLY A 24 -5.76 -15.53 -6.71
CA GLY A 24 -4.43 -15.92 -6.26
C GLY A 24 -3.39 -16.13 -7.37
N GLN A 25 -3.68 -15.77 -8.63
CA GLN A 25 -2.71 -15.88 -9.72
C GLN A 25 -1.63 -14.81 -9.57
N ARG A 26 -0.36 -15.22 -9.67
CA ARG A 26 0.77 -14.32 -9.49
C ARG A 26 1.47 -14.07 -10.82
N ARG A 27 1.85 -12.82 -11.11
CA ARG A 27 2.55 -12.47 -12.36
C ARG A 27 4.05 -12.43 -12.12
N CYS A 28 4.83 -13.13 -12.94
CA CYS A 28 6.27 -12.93 -13.00
C CYS A 28 6.59 -11.70 -13.85
N GLN A 29 7.53 -10.86 -13.39
CA GLN A 29 7.90 -9.65 -14.13
C GLN A 29 8.86 -9.93 -15.29
N ILE A 30 9.72 -10.93 -15.15
CA ILE A 30 10.70 -11.32 -16.16
C ILE A 30 10.04 -12.22 -17.21
N CYS A 31 9.31 -13.23 -16.77
CA CYS A 31 8.66 -14.18 -17.67
C CYS A 31 7.31 -13.69 -18.19
N GLU A 32 6.82 -12.55 -17.69
CA GLU A 32 5.58 -11.87 -18.12
C GLU A 32 4.27 -12.65 -17.99
N ILE A 33 4.33 -13.91 -17.56
CA ILE A 33 3.17 -14.80 -17.43
C ILE A 33 2.56 -14.80 -16.03
N PHE A 34 1.29 -15.19 -15.96
CA PHE A 34 0.59 -15.51 -14.73
C PHE A 34 0.75 -16.99 -14.41
N ILE A 35 1.06 -17.29 -13.15
CA ILE A 35 1.42 -18.62 -12.68
C ILE A 35 0.56 -18.94 -11.45
N LYS A 36 0.08 -20.19 -11.34
CA LYS A 36 -0.50 -20.73 -10.11
C LYS A 36 0.62 -21.46 -9.35
N TRP A 37 1.26 -20.75 -8.42
CA TRP A 37 2.38 -21.27 -7.62
C TRP A 37 2.28 -20.78 -6.18
N GLU A 38 2.58 -21.65 -5.23
CA GLU A 38 2.46 -21.37 -3.80
C GLU A 38 3.58 -20.42 -3.31
N GLY A 39 4.79 -20.58 -3.85
CA GLY A 39 5.97 -19.80 -3.47
C GLY A 39 5.96 -18.35 -3.95
N LEU A 40 6.73 -17.50 -3.26
CA LEU A 40 6.86 -16.07 -3.58
C LEU A 40 7.76 -15.80 -4.79
N TRP A 41 8.58 -16.76 -5.17
CA TRP A 41 9.58 -16.65 -6.22
C TRP A 41 9.17 -17.45 -7.45
N CYS A 42 9.52 -16.95 -8.63
CA CYS A 42 9.24 -17.64 -9.89
C CYS A 42 10.16 -18.87 -10.01
N PRO A 43 9.64 -20.08 -10.27
CA PRO A 43 10.45 -21.29 -10.41
C PRO A 43 11.38 -21.26 -11.64
N CYS A 44 11.15 -20.34 -12.57
CA CYS A 44 11.91 -20.21 -13.82
C CYS A 44 13.10 -19.25 -13.71
N CYS A 45 12.83 -17.99 -13.34
CA CYS A 45 13.85 -16.93 -13.33
C CYS A 45 14.27 -16.52 -11.91
N GLY A 46 13.68 -17.10 -10.87
CA GLY A 46 13.96 -16.74 -9.49
C GLY A 46 13.52 -15.32 -9.12
N TYR A 47 12.72 -14.63 -9.93
CA TYR A 47 12.24 -13.29 -9.62
C TYR A 47 11.01 -13.33 -8.70
N ARG A 48 10.88 -12.32 -7.82
CA ARG A 48 9.74 -12.20 -6.90
C ARG A 48 8.43 -12.01 -7.67
N LEU A 49 7.48 -12.89 -7.44
CA LEU A 49 6.17 -12.85 -8.07
C LEU A 49 5.33 -11.69 -7.54
N ARG A 50 4.62 -11.03 -8.44
CA ARG A 50 3.73 -9.92 -8.12
C ARG A 50 2.34 -10.44 -7.78
N THR A 51 1.86 -10.08 -6.59
CA THR A 51 0.51 -10.43 -6.09
C THR A 51 -0.48 -9.27 -6.15
N LYS A 52 -0.02 -8.05 -6.39
CA LYS A 52 -0.86 -6.83 -6.44
C LYS A 52 -0.72 -6.11 -7.79
N PRO A 53 -1.81 -5.53 -8.32
CA PRO A 53 -1.77 -4.67 -9.51
C PRO A 53 -0.79 -3.50 -9.36
N ARG A 54 -0.24 -3.01 -10.47
CA ARG A 54 0.61 -1.80 -10.49
C ARG A 54 -0.18 -0.53 -10.16
N ASN A 55 -1.29 -0.33 -10.85
CA ASN A 55 -2.00 0.94 -10.80
C ASN A 55 -2.79 1.08 -9.49
N LEU A 56 -2.74 2.27 -8.91
CA LEU A 56 -3.40 2.58 -7.64
C LEU A 56 -4.91 2.28 -7.68
N LYS A 57 -5.57 2.66 -8.80
CA LYS A 57 -7.00 2.40 -9.05
C LYS A 57 -7.36 0.92 -8.94
N TYR A 58 -6.61 0.04 -9.62
CA TYR A 58 -6.83 -1.41 -9.58
C TYR A 58 -6.42 -2.03 -8.24
N LYS A 59 -5.44 -1.45 -7.55
CA LYS A 59 -5.04 -1.87 -6.21
C LYS A 59 -6.14 -1.60 -5.17
N ALA A 60 -6.81 -0.46 -5.25
CA ALA A 60 -7.98 -0.16 -4.42
C ALA A 60 -9.13 -1.13 -4.70
N LYS A 61 -9.43 -1.39 -5.99
CA LYS A 61 -10.47 -2.35 -6.39
C LYS A 61 -10.22 -3.76 -5.86
N LEU A 62 -8.96 -4.22 -5.89
CA LEU A 62 -8.59 -5.53 -5.35
C LEU A 62 -8.80 -5.59 -3.83
N ARG A 63 -8.45 -4.53 -3.09
CA ARG A 63 -8.65 -4.48 -1.64
C ARG A 63 -10.13 -4.54 -1.27
N ALA A 64 -10.97 -3.74 -1.92
CA ALA A 64 -12.41 -3.73 -1.65
C ALA A 64 -13.04 -5.11 -1.86
N ARG A 65 -12.58 -5.86 -2.88
CA ARG A 65 -13.08 -7.22 -3.13
C ARG A 65 -12.58 -8.23 -2.11
N VAL A 66 -11.28 -8.20 -1.76
CA VAL A 66 -10.73 -9.07 -0.70
C VAL A 66 -11.39 -8.81 0.64
N GLU A 67 -11.75 -7.55 0.93
CA GLU A 67 -12.48 -7.19 2.14
C GLU A 67 -13.92 -7.74 2.11
N ALA A 68 -14.64 -7.59 1.00
CA ALA A 68 -15.96 -8.20 0.82
C ALA A 68 -15.91 -9.74 0.99
N ASP A 69 -14.99 -10.42 0.31
CA ASP A 69 -14.81 -11.87 0.41
C ASP A 69 -14.50 -12.29 1.88
N SER A 70 -13.79 -11.45 2.65
CA SER A 70 -13.48 -11.72 4.07
C SER A 70 -14.65 -11.49 5.02
N ILE A 71 -15.59 -10.61 4.67
CA ILE A 71 -16.81 -10.37 5.44
C ILE A 71 -17.80 -11.50 5.18
N GLU A 72 -17.95 -11.92 3.91
CA GLU A 72 -18.77 -13.06 3.53
C GLU A 72 -18.28 -14.37 4.20
N ALA A 73 -16.97 -14.60 4.22
CA ALA A 73 -16.41 -15.78 4.89
C ALA A 73 -16.66 -15.79 6.41
N LYS A 74 -16.70 -14.63 7.07
CA LYS A 74 -17.02 -14.54 8.51
C LYS A 74 -18.51 -14.73 8.77
N ALA A 75 -19.37 -14.14 7.93
CA ALA A 75 -20.81 -14.34 8.04
C ALA A 75 -21.20 -15.81 7.84
N ALA A 76 -20.46 -16.57 7.02
CA ALA A 76 -20.66 -18.01 6.87
C ALA A 76 -20.27 -18.82 8.12
N THR A 77 -19.23 -18.42 8.86
CA THR A 77 -18.80 -19.13 10.09
C THR A 77 -19.71 -18.85 11.29
N ASP A 78 -20.34 -17.67 11.34
CA ASP A 78 -21.24 -17.32 12.45
C ASP A 78 -22.55 -18.15 12.40
N ILE A 79 -23.00 -18.55 11.20
CA ILE A 79 -24.23 -19.33 10.99
C ILE A 79 -24.09 -20.80 11.46
N GLU A 80 -22.88 -21.38 11.48
CA GLU A 80 -22.67 -22.75 11.98
C GLU A 80 -22.72 -22.84 13.52
N SER A 81 -22.63 -21.71 14.24
CA SER A 81 -22.64 -21.69 15.72
C SER A 81 -24.03 -21.58 16.35
N GLU A 82 -25.09 -21.41 15.55
CA GLU A 82 -26.44 -21.09 16.06
C GLU A 82 -27.42 -22.29 16.05
N VAL A 83 -26.95 -23.51 15.72
CA VAL A 83 -27.80 -24.74 15.72
C VAL A 83 -27.81 -25.48 17.06
N GLU A 84 -27.08 -25.03 18.09
CA GLU A 84 -27.07 -25.68 19.42
C GLU A 84 -27.43 -24.71 20.57
N ILE A 85 -28.67 -24.17 20.59
CA ILE A 85 -29.24 -23.64 21.83
C ILE A 85 -30.75 -23.95 21.95
N THR A 86 -31.07 -25.03 22.67
CA THR A 86 -32.29 -25.17 23.47
C THR A 86 -31.82 -25.13 24.95
N VAL A 87 -32.31 -24.36 25.92
CA VAL A 87 -33.62 -23.79 26.21
C VAL A 87 -33.47 -22.66 27.27
N LYS A 88 -34.09 -21.49 27.01
CA LYS A 88 -34.93 -20.64 27.91
C LYS A 88 -34.36 -19.90 29.17
N PRO A 89 -35.06 -18.83 29.64
CA PRO A 89 -34.47 -17.52 29.98
C PRO A 89 -34.68 -17.04 31.44
N LYS A 90 -34.05 -15.92 31.85
CA LYS A 90 -34.69 -14.94 32.76
C LYS A 90 -34.02 -13.56 32.74
N ALA A 91 -34.89 -12.56 32.88
CA ALA A 91 -34.73 -11.12 32.68
C ALA A 91 -33.85 -10.37 33.71
N LYS A 92 -33.42 -9.14 33.37
CA LYS A 92 -33.81 -7.90 34.09
C LYS A 92 -33.14 -6.60 33.55
N THR A 93 -34.01 -5.63 33.26
CA THR A 93 -33.97 -4.16 33.54
C THR A 93 -32.85 -3.22 33.04
N ALA A 94 -33.26 -2.35 32.10
CA ALA A 94 -33.12 -0.89 32.00
C ALA A 94 -32.03 -0.13 32.81
N LYS A 95 -31.28 0.79 32.16
CA LYS A 95 -31.37 2.27 32.35
C LYS A 95 -30.42 3.09 31.43
N ALA A 96 -31.04 4.01 30.68
CA ALA A 96 -30.71 5.44 30.42
C ALA A 96 -29.35 5.98 29.88
N LYS A 97 -29.51 6.85 28.84
CA LYS A 97 -28.84 8.16 28.57
C LYS A 97 -27.35 8.10 28.14
N THR A 98 -26.79 8.90 27.22
CA THR A 98 -27.01 10.31 26.84
C THR A 98 -26.29 10.64 25.52
N ALA A 99 -26.62 11.80 24.94
CA ALA A 99 -26.26 12.31 23.62
C ALA A 99 -24.86 12.95 23.45
N LYS A 100 -24.59 13.36 22.18
CA LYS A 100 -23.65 14.40 21.67
C LYS A 100 -22.16 13.99 21.67
N ALA A 101 -21.32 14.36 20.69
CA ALA A 101 -21.36 15.49 19.76
C ALA A 101 -20.56 15.21 18.47
N LYS A 102 -20.97 15.92 17.42
CA LYS A 102 -20.24 16.12 16.16
C LYS A 102 -18.96 16.93 16.42
N THR A 103 -17.88 16.62 15.70
CA THR A 103 -16.93 17.63 15.27
C THR A 103 -16.60 17.39 13.79
N ALA A 104 -17.12 18.29 12.97
CA ALA A 104 -16.65 18.53 11.62
C ALA A 104 -15.21 19.04 11.68
N LYS A 105 -14.34 18.56 10.78
CA LYS A 105 -13.11 19.29 10.46
C LYS A 105 -13.08 19.64 8.98
N ALA A 106 -12.83 20.93 8.79
CA ALA A 106 -13.12 21.72 7.63
C ALA A 106 -12.20 21.44 6.42
N LYS A 107 -12.84 21.59 5.26
CA LYS A 107 -12.41 22.22 4.00
C LYS A 107 -10.90 22.49 3.79
N THR A 108 -10.44 21.90 2.68
CA THR A 108 -9.46 22.39 1.70
C THR A 108 -9.10 23.87 1.77
N ALA A 109 -7.79 24.14 1.86
CA ALA A 109 -7.17 25.38 1.41
C ALA A 109 -5.92 25.04 0.58
N THR A 110 -5.96 25.46 -0.68
CA THR A 110 -4.87 25.45 -1.65
C THR A 110 -3.76 26.36 -1.12
N LYS A 111 -2.66 25.80 -0.60
CA LYS A 111 -1.45 26.57 -0.28
C LYS A 111 -0.35 26.20 -1.28
N THR A 112 0.04 27.20 -2.06
CA THR A 112 1.37 27.35 -2.65
C THR A 112 2.41 26.88 -1.64
N LYS A 113 3.27 25.97 -2.06
CA LYS A 113 4.13 25.19 -1.17
C LYS A 113 5.33 26.05 -0.75
N GLU A 114 5.13 26.89 0.24
CA GLU A 114 6.19 27.67 0.88
C GLU A 114 7.32 26.75 1.34
N LYS A 115 8.56 27.14 1.03
CA LYS A 115 9.75 26.43 1.50
C LYS A 115 10.02 26.87 2.93
N THR A 116 10.20 25.92 3.85
CA THR A 116 10.51 26.18 5.26
C THR A 116 11.95 25.76 5.55
N SER A 117 12.69 26.54 6.34
CA SER A 117 14.07 26.22 6.72
C SER A 117 14.12 25.11 7.76
N CYS A 118 15.09 24.20 7.62
CA CYS A 118 15.37 23.19 8.62
C CYS A 118 16.02 23.82 9.86
N ARG A 119 15.54 23.46 11.06
CA ARG A 119 16.15 23.92 12.33
C ARG A 119 17.59 23.47 12.59
N TYR A 120 18.11 22.52 11.84
CA TYR A 120 19.44 21.92 12.08
C TYR A 120 20.49 22.27 11.03
N CYS A 121 20.08 22.60 9.80
CA CYS A 121 21.00 22.93 8.72
C CYS A 121 20.60 24.19 7.95
N GLU A 122 19.56 24.89 8.42
CA GLU A 122 19.03 26.18 7.93
C GLU A 122 18.60 26.21 6.45
N LYS A 123 18.77 25.10 5.72
CA LYS A 123 18.39 24.95 4.31
C LYS A 123 16.87 24.91 4.15
N LEU A 124 16.39 25.59 3.11
CA LEU A 124 14.98 25.70 2.74
C LEU A 124 14.49 24.44 2.02
N PHE A 125 13.55 23.72 2.64
CA PHE A 125 12.93 22.52 2.06
C PHE A 125 11.42 22.71 1.89
N VAL A 126 10.91 22.14 0.79
CA VAL A 126 9.47 22.04 0.50
C VAL A 126 8.74 21.08 1.48
N PHE A 127 9.51 20.23 2.18
CA PHE A 127 9.03 19.30 3.21
C PHE A 127 10.03 19.25 4.37
N ALA A 128 10.12 20.34 5.15
CA ALA A 128 11.05 20.46 6.27
C ALA A 128 10.92 19.31 7.28
N ASP A 129 9.71 18.90 7.66
CA ASP A 129 9.47 17.83 8.64
C ASP A 129 10.15 16.49 8.30
N LYS A 130 10.22 16.16 7.00
CA LYS A 130 10.84 14.91 6.54
C LYS A 130 12.36 15.01 6.58
N HIS A 131 12.88 16.18 6.20
CA HIS A 131 14.30 16.45 6.25
C HIS A 131 14.81 16.52 7.69
N GLU A 132 14.09 17.19 8.60
CA GLU A 132 14.46 17.35 10.01
C GLU A 132 14.64 16.00 10.72
N LYS A 133 13.77 15.01 10.47
CA LYS A 133 13.90 13.66 11.04
C LYS A 133 15.18 12.93 10.61
N ASN A 134 15.70 13.24 9.44
CA ASN A 134 16.95 12.69 8.93
C ASN A 134 18.16 13.54 9.41
N CYS A 135 18.02 14.86 9.40
CA CYS A 135 19.05 15.81 9.83
C CYS A 135 19.35 15.68 11.33
N LYS A 136 18.34 15.43 12.17
CA LYS A 136 18.49 15.14 13.61
C LYS A 136 19.31 13.87 13.88
N LYS A 137 19.30 12.90 12.96
CA LYS A 137 20.00 11.61 13.12
C LYS A 137 21.43 11.64 12.60
N ASN A 138 21.82 12.64 11.80
CA ASN A 138 23.15 12.76 11.22
C ASN A 138 23.45 14.24 10.91
N PRO A 139 23.99 15.03 11.87
CA PRO A 139 24.21 16.47 11.70
C PRO A 139 25.48 16.79 10.90
N GLY A 140 25.81 16.00 9.89
CA GLY A 140 27.04 16.17 9.11
C GLY A 140 27.17 15.18 7.96
N SER A 141 26.49 15.44 6.83
CA SER A 141 27.00 15.03 5.51
C SER A 141 26.26 15.80 4.42
N LYS A 142 27.03 16.25 3.43
CA LYS A 142 26.68 17.07 2.25
C LYS A 142 26.76 18.60 2.43
N ASN A 143 27.98 19.03 2.75
CA ASN A 143 28.62 20.07 1.96
C ASN A 143 28.95 19.50 0.56
N GLU A 144 29.09 20.37 -0.44
CA GLU A 144 29.44 20.10 -1.84
C GLU A 144 28.29 19.67 -2.76
N ALA A 145 27.68 20.67 -3.41
CA ALA A 145 27.63 20.78 -4.89
C ALA A 145 26.76 21.99 -5.29
N SER A 146 27.27 23.21 -5.11
CA SER A 146 26.95 24.31 -6.03
C SER A 146 28.19 24.48 -6.90
N GLN A 147 28.15 23.85 -8.07
CA GLN A 147 29.16 24.01 -9.10
C GLN A 147 29.26 25.50 -9.47
N THR A 148 30.48 25.97 -9.41
CA THR A 148 31.01 27.18 -10.03
C THR A 148 30.41 27.39 -11.42
N ASN A 149 29.69 28.49 -11.61
CA ASN A 149 29.54 29.14 -12.90
C ASN A 149 29.85 30.62 -12.71
N GLU A 150 30.40 31.25 -13.75
CA GLU A 150 30.82 32.66 -13.84
C GLU A 150 32.25 32.88 -13.29
N SER A 151 33.30 33.27 -14.04
CA SER A 151 33.38 33.90 -15.35
C SER A 151 34.80 33.71 -15.92
N ILE A 152 34.95 33.07 -17.10
CA ILE A 152 36.19 33.17 -17.88
C ILE A 152 36.08 34.46 -18.70
N ALA A 153 36.69 35.54 -18.19
CA ALA A 153 36.93 36.74 -18.98
C ALA A 153 38.15 36.51 -19.87
N ILE A 154 37.92 36.24 -21.15
CA ILE A 154 38.94 36.34 -22.20
C ILE A 154 39.22 37.83 -22.37
N LYS A 155 40.46 38.26 -22.12
CA LYS A 155 40.94 39.60 -22.49
C LYS A 155 42.04 39.43 -23.53
N ALA A 156 41.83 40.16 -24.62
CA ALA A 156 42.59 40.17 -25.88
C ALA A 156 44.07 40.53 -25.70
#